data_AF-A0A7K2MM26-F1
#
_entry.id   AF-A0A7K2MM26-F1
#
_cell.length_a   1.000
_cell.length_b   1.000
_cell.length_c   1.000
_cell.angle_alpha   90.00
_cell.angle_beta   90.00
_cell.angle_gamma   90.00
#
_symmetry.space_group_name_H-M   'P 1'
#
loop_
_entity.id
_entity.type
_entity.pdbx_description
1 polymer ?
#
loop_
_entity_poly.entity_id
_entity_poly.type
_entity_poly.pdbx_seq_one_letter_code
_entity_poly.pdbx_strand_id
1 'polypeptide(L)'
;EAEELLGSARQEADQERTQAREQSEELLASARNRVEEAQAEAVRLVEEADRRATEMVSAAEQHAQQVRESVAGLHEQAQEEITGLRSAAEHAAERTRTEAQEEADRVRADAYAERERASEDAGRLRREAQEETEAAKTLAERTVSEAIAEADRIRADVAEHAQRVRTEASDAIAEAEQSASRTRADAREDANRIRSDAATQADTLITEARSEAERLTAETVAETDRLRTETLAEAERVTTEAASEAERVRTEAATEAERLRTESTAEAERVRAEAAARAEQLVSDATGEAE
;
A
#
# COMPACT_ATOMS: atom_id res chain seq x y z
N GLU A 1 198.04 -78.97 11.60
CA GLU A 1 197.48 -77.85 10.80
C GLU A 1 196.14 -78.17 10.10
N ALA A 2 195.77 -79.43 9.82
CA ALA A 2 194.44 -79.75 9.27
C ALA A 2 193.29 -79.84 10.31
N GLU A 3 193.58 -79.88 11.61
CA GLU A 3 192.57 -79.95 12.69
C GLU A 3 192.16 -78.58 13.26
N GLU A 4 192.94 -77.53 13.02
CA GLU A 4 192.69 -76.19 13.58
C GLU A 4 191.70 -75.37 12.72
N LEU A 5 191.67 -75.61 11.40
CA LEU A 5 190.71 -75.00 10.46
C LEU A 5 189.29 -75.61 10.54
N LEU A 6 189.15 -76.85 11.01
CA LEU A 6 187.85 -77.53 11.18
C LEU A 6 187.12 -77.10 12.47
N GLY A 7 187.85 -76.60 13.48
CA GLY A 7 187.28 -76.02 14.69
C GLY A 7 186.71 -74.63 14.47
N SER A 8 187.43 -73.78 13.72
CA SER A 8 187.00 -72.41 13.38
C SER A 8 185.72 -72.39 12.53
N ALA A 9 185.61 -73.27 11.52
CA ALA A 9 184.42 -73.33 10.66
C ALA A 9 183.15 -73.86 11.39
N ARG A 10 183.31 -74.65 12.46
CA ARG A 10 182.16 -75.10 13.28
C ARG A 10 181.67 -74.02 14.24
N GLN A 11 182.56 -73.17 14.74
CA GLN A 11 182.19 -72.11 15.66
C GLN A 11 181.48 -70.94 14.95
N GLU A 12 181.87 -70.60 13.72
CA GLU A 12 181.15 -69.63 12.89
C GLU A 12 179.75 -70.12 12.48
N ALA A 13 179.60 -71.40 12.13
CA ALA A 13 178.29 -71.97 11.78
C ALA A 13 177.30 -72.00 12.96
N ASP A 14 177.79 -72.20 14.19
CA ASP A 14 176.94 -72.11 15.40
C ASP A 14 176.61 -70.65 15.79
N GLN A 15 177.51 -69.69 15.53
CA GLN A 15 177.20 -68.27 15.70
C GLN A 15 176.12 -67.79 14.70
N GLU A 16 176.21 -68.19 13.43
CA GLU A 16 175.20 -67.84 12.42
C GLU A 16 173.83 -68.49 12.72
N ARG A 17 173.80 -69.74 13.20
CA ARG A 17 172.55 -70.39 13.63
C ARG A 17 171.90 -69.72 14.83
N THR A 18 172.69 -69.13 15.73
CA THR A 18 172.16 -68.46 16.91
C THR A 18 171.57 -67.09 16.53
N GLN A 19 172.25 -66.33 15.68
CA GLN A 19 171.75 -65.06 15.16
C GLN A 19 170.46 -65.21 14.33
N ALA A 20 170.37 -66.24 13.48
CA ALA A 20 169.15 -66.51 12.72
C ALA A 20 167.97 -66.92 13.62
N ARG A 21 168.23 -67.54 14.79
CA ARG A 21 167.20 -67.90 15.76
C ARG A 21 166.69 -66.68 16.53
N GLU A 22 167.59 -65.80 16.96
CA GLU A 22 167.21 -64.56 17.64
C GLU A 22 166.39 -63.65 16.74
N GLN A 23 166.79 -63.46 15.47
CA GLN A 23 166.02 -62.64 14.53
C GLN A 23 164.66 -63.25 14.17
N SER A 24 164.55 -64.58 14.13
CA SER A 24 163.27 -65.27 13.91
C SER A 24 162.35 -65.18 15.13
N GLU A 25 162.88 -65.22 16.36
CA GLU A 25 162.10 -65.05 17.59
C GLU A 25 161.61 -63.61 17.77
N GLU A 26 162.43 -62.62 17.40
CA GLU A 26 162.07 -61.20 17.48
C GLU A 26 160.95 -60.83 16.48
N LEU A 27 160.99 -61.36 15.25
CA LEU A 27 159.92 -61.19 14.27
C LEU A 27 158.61 -61.91 14.69
N LEU A 28 158.70 -63.09 15.30
CA LEU A 28 157.54 -63.81 15.84
C LEU A 28 156.94 -63.08 17.06
N ALA A 29 157.77 -62.47 17.90
CA ALA A 29 157.31 -61.65 19.02
C ALA A 29 156.61 -60.38 18.54
N SER A 30 157.18 -59.71 17.52
CA SER A 30 156.57 -58.52 16.88
C SER A 30 155.24 -58.86 16.19
N ALA A 31 155.16 -59.99 15.49
CA ALA A 31 153.92 -60.46 14.88
C ALA A 31 152.86 -60.85 15.93
N ARG A 32 153.25 -61.48 17.05
CA ARG A 32 152.35 -61.80 18.16
C ARG A 32 151.80 -60.55 18.84
N ASN A 33 152.65 -59.57 19.15
CA ASN A 33 152.20 -58.30 19.72
C ASN A 33 151.21 -57.59 18.80
N ARG A 34 151.45 -57.60 17.49
CA ARG A 34 150.57 -56.94 16.52
C ARG A 34 149.23 -57.65 16.35
N VAL A 35 149.20 -58.98 16.52
CA VAL A 35 147.95 -59.77 16.56
C VAL A 35 147.22 -59.56 17.88
N GLU A 36 147.92 -59.50 19.01
CA GLU A 36 147.31 -59.18 20.31
C GLU A 36 146.74 -57.76 20.34
N GLU A 37 147.45 -56.76 19.81
CA GLU A 37 146.94 -55.39 19.67
C GLU A 37 145.72 -55.33 18.75
N ALA A 38 145.75 -56.02 17.60
CA ALA A 38 144.61 -56.07 16.70
C ALA A 38 143.41 -56.83 17.30
N GLN A 39 143.65 -57.88 18.08
CA GLN A 39 142.60 -58.60 18.80
C GLN A 39 142.01 -57.76 19.95
N ALA A 40 142.85 -57.05 20.70
CA ALA A 40 142.40 -56.14 21.75
C ALA A 40 141.60 -54.95 21.18
N GLU A 41 142.02 -54.42 20.03
CA GLU A 41 141.32 -53.35 19.33
C GLU A 41 139.99 -53.84 18.73
N ALA A 42 139.96 -55.05 18.18
CA ALA A 42 138.72 -55.68 17.70
C ALA A 42 137.71 -55.93 18.83
N VAL A 43 138.16 -56.45 19.99
CA VAL A 43 137.31 -56.64 21.17
C VAL A 43 136.78 -55.29 21.65
N ARG A 44 137.64 -54.27 21.73
CA ARG A 44 137.23 -52.92 22.13
C ARG A 44 136.20 -52.30 21.18
N LEU A 45 136.35 -52.49 19.88
CA LEU A 45 135.40 -52.02 18.87
C LEU A 45 134.06 -52.75 18.94
N VAL A 46 134.06 -54.06 19.20
CA VAL A 46 132.83 -54.85 19.42
C VAL A 46 132.14 -54.40 20.70
N GLU A 47 132.86 -54.22 21.80
CA GLU A 47 132.29 -53.73 23.06
C GLU A 47 131.77 -52.28 22.94
N GLU A 48 132.45 -51.43 22.18
CA GLU A 48 131.97 -50.07 21.90
C GLU A 48 130.75 -50.07 20.96
N ALA A 49 130.71 -50.97 19.98
CA ALA A 49 129.55 -51.15 19.10
C ALA A 49 128.35 -51.71 19.88
N ASP A 50 128.54 -52.70 20.75
CA ASP A 50 127.48 -53.28 21.59
C ASP A 50 126.95 -52.25 22.59
N ARG A 51 127.83 -51.46 23.20
CA ARG A 51 127.42 -50.35 24.08
C ARG A 51 126.62 -49.30 23.32
N ARG A 52 127.08 -48.87 22.14
CA ARG A 52 126.33 -47.91 21.29
C ARG A 52 125.00 -48.50 20.80
N ALA A 53 124.96 -49.79 20.47
CA ALA A 53 123.74 -50.47 20.07
C ALA A 53 122.75 -50.55 21.22
N THR A 54 123.21 -50.88 22.43
CA THR A 54 122.39 -50.92 23.64
C THR A 54 121.86 -49.54 24.02
N GLU A 55 122.70 -48.50 23.96
CA GLU A 55 122.31 -47.11 24.19
C GLU A 55 121.28 -46.64 23.14
N MET A 56 121.48 -47.00 21.87
CA MET A 56 120.55 -46.64 20.79
C MET A 56 119.21 -47.36 20.91
N VAL A 57 119.20 -48.64 21.27
CA VAL A 57 117.97 -49.41 21.53
C VAL A 57 117.25 -48.83 22.75
N SER A 58 117.96 -48.55 23.84
CA SER A 58 117.35 -47.94 25.03
C SER A 58 116.79 -46.55 24.74
N ALA A 59 117.47 -45.73 23.94
CA ALA A 59 116.97 -44.42 23.52
C ALA A 59 115.75 -44.54 22.59
N ALA A 60 115.75 -45.51 21.68
CA ALA A 60 114.62 -45.80 20.79
C ALA A 60 113.41 -46.33 21.58
N GLU A 61 113.62 -47.20 22.58
CA GLU A 61 112.57 -47.71 23.47
C GLU A 61 111.98 -46.60 24.34
N GLN A 62 112.82 -45.73 24.90
CA GLN A 62 112.36 -44.55 25.65
C GLN A 62 111.58 -43.59 24.75
N HIS A 63 112.04 -43.34 23.52
CA HIS A 63 111.32 -42.50 22.58
C HIS A 63 109.99 -43.14 22.14
N ALA A 64 109.98 -44.45 21.85
CA ALA A 64 108.75 -45.18 21.55
C ALA A 64 107.77 -45.17 22.73
N GLN A 65 108.28 -45.24 23.97
CA GLN A 65 107.47 -45.11 25.17
C GLN A 65 106.87 -43.70 25.30
N GLN A 66 107.68 -42.65 25.13
CA GLN A 66 107.21 -41.25 25.13
C GLN A 66 106.17 -40.98 24.03
N VAL A 67 106.36 -41.54 22.83
CA VAL A 67 105.39 -41.44 21.74
C VAL A 67 104.11 -42.19 22.09
N ARG A 68 104.19 -43.40 22.66
CA ARG A 68 102.99 -44.15 23.11
C ARG A 68 102.23 -43.40 24.19
N GLU A 69 102.92 -42.82 25.17
CA GLU A 69 102.30 -42.01 26.24
C GLU A 69 101.66 -40.74 25.68
N SER A 70 102.35 -40.03 24.76
CA SER A 70 101.80 -38.84 24.09
C SER A 70 100.55 -39.18 23.26
N VAL A 71 100.59 -40.28 22.50
CA VAL A 71 99.44 -40.74 21.69
C VAL A 71 98.29 -41.18 22.58
N ALA A 72 98.56 -41.86 23.69
CA ALA A 72 97.55 -42.25 24.67
C ALA A 72 96.88 -41.01 25.29
N GLY A 73 97.67 -40.00 25.69
CA GLY A 73 97.15 -38.75 26.24
C GLY A 73 96.33 -37.95 25.22
N LEU A 74 96.78 -37.86 23.96
CA LEU A 74 96.00 -37.24 22.88
C LEU A 74 94.70 -38.00 22.59
N HIS A 75 94.71 -39.33 22.68
CA HIS A 75 93.51 -40.14 22.50
C HIS A 75 92.51 -39.93 23.63
N GLU A 76 93.00 -39.88 24.88
CA GLU A 76 92.19 -39.58 26.06
C GLU A 76 91.57 -38.18 25.96
N GLN A 77 92.36 -37.15 25.65
CA GLN A 77 91.88 -35.78 25.42
C GLN A 77 90.84 -35.72 24.30
N ALA A 78 91.09 -36.37 23.16
CA ALA A 78 90.13 -36.40 22.06
C ALA A 78 88.84 -37.13 22.45
N GLN A 79 88.92 -38.21 23.24
CA GLN A 79 87.73 -38.92 23.75
C GLN A 79 86.91 -38.05 24.71
N GLU A 80 87.57 -37.31 25.60
CA GLU A 80 86.91 -36.36 26.50
C GLU A 80 86.23 -35.23 25.72
N GLU A 81 86.91 -34.64 24.74
CA GLU A 81 86.33 -33.61 23.87
C GLU A 81 85.15 -34.12 23.05
N ILE A 82 85.26 -35.30 22.44
CA ILE A 82 84.16 -35.92 21.69
C ILE A 82 82.96 -36.18 22.61
N THR A 83 83.21 -36.67 23.81
CA THR A 83 82.15 -36.94 24.80
C THR A 83 81.48 -35.64 25.26
N GLY A 84 82.27 -34.60 25.52
CA GLY A 84 81.79 -33.27 25.88
C GLY A 84 80.97 -32.62 24.77
N LEU A 85 81.47 -32.62 23.53
CA LEU A 85 80.75 -32.10 22.36
C LEU A 85 79.48 -32.88 22.08
N ARG A 86 79.52 -34.22 22.21
CA ARG A 86 78.34 -35.06 22.03
C ARG A 86 77.28 -34.75 23.08
N SER A 87 77.65 -34.66 24.36
CA SER A 87 76.73 -34.29 25.44
C SER A 87 76.15 -32.89 25.23
N ALA A 88 76.99 -31.90 24.85
CA ALA A 88 76.53 -30.56 24.54
C ALA A 88 75.56 -30.53 23.34
N ALA A 89 75.83 -31.30 22.29
CA ALA A 89 74.96 -31.45 21.13
C ALA A 89 73.64 -32.14 21.48
N GLU A 90 73.67 -33.19 22.31
CA GLU A 90 72.48 -33.89 22.81
C GLU A 90 71.61 -32.94 23.66
N HIS A 91 72.22 -32.19 24.58
CA HIS A 91 71.50 -31.18 25.36
C HIS A 91 70.95 -30.02 24.52
N ALA A 92 71.69 -29.56 23.52
CA ALA A 92 71.20 -28.52 22.61
C ALA A 92 70.01 -29.05 21.78
N ALA A 93 70.11 -30.27 21.25
CA ALA A 93 69.02 -30.90 20.51
C ALA A 93 67.78 -31.14 21.37
N GLU A 94 67.96 -31.57 22.62
CA GLU A 94 66.85 -31.76 23.57
C GLU A 94 66.14 -30.46 23.90
N ARG A 95 66.90 -29.38 24.14
CA ARG A 95 66.33 -28.04 24.38
C ARG A 95 65.53 -27.57 23.18
N THR A 96 66.10 -27.61 21.98
CA THR A 96 65.39 -27.20 20.76
C THR A 96 64.15 -28.04 20.51
N ARG A 97 64.19 -29.36 20.76
CA ARG A 97 63.02 -30.23 20.62
C ARG A 97 61.93 -29.87 21.62
N THR A 98 62.30 -29.61 22.88
CA THR A 98 61.37 -29.23 23.94
C THR A 98 60.72 -27.88 23.65
N GLU A 99 61.53 -26.86 23.32
CA GLU A 99 61.04 -25.52 22.95
C GLU A 99 60.10 -25.57 21.73
N ALA A 100 60.46 -26.35 20.70
CA ALA A 100 59.61 -26.53 19.53
C ALA A 100 58.30 -27.27 19.86
N GLN A 101 58.35 -28.26 20.75
CA GLN A 101 57.16 -28.99 21.20
C GLN A 101 56.22 -28.08 22.01
N GLU A 102 56.77 -27.29 22.94
CA GLU A 102 56.00 -26.33 23.75
C GLU A 102 55.38 -25.23 22.88
N GLU A 103 56.10 -24.71 21.88
CA GLU A 103 55.56 -23.75 20.92
C GLU A 103 54.44 -24.38 20.08
N ALA A 104 54.64 -25.61 19.59
CA ALA A 104 53.60 -26.33 18.84
C ALA A 104 52.36 -26.61 19.70
N ASP A 105 52.54 -26.92 20.98
CA ASP A 105 51.43 -27.09 21.93
C ASP A 105 50.69 -25.78 22.18
N ARG A 106 51.40 -24.66 22.35
CA ARG A 106 50.81 -23.33 22.49
C ARG A 106 50.00 -22.93 21.26
N VAL A 107 50.59 -23.03 20.07
CA VAL A 107 49.91 -22.69 18.80
C VAL A 107 48.68 -23.58 18.59
N ARG A 108 48.75 -24.88 18.91
CA ARG A 108 47.59 -25.77 18.83
C ARG A 108 46.49 -25.35 19.81
N ALA A 109 46.84 -25.05 21.06
CA ALA A 109 45.88 -24.62 22.06
C ALA A 109 45.18 -23.32 21.65
N ASP A 110 45.94 -22.32 21.19
CA ASP A 110 45.40 -21.05 20.72
C ASP A 110 44.49 -21.23 19.50
N ALA A 111 44.89 -22.07 18.53
CA ALA A 111 44.07 -22.37 17.36
C ALA A 111 42.75 -23.08 17.74
N TYR A 112 42.77 -23.99 18.72
CA TYR A 112 41.55 -24.62 19.21
C TYR A 112 40.64 -23.64 19.94
N ALA A 113 41.19 -22.79 20.81
CA ALA A 113 40.43 -21.77 21.52
C ALA A 113 39.78 -20.77 20.55
N GLU A 114 40.51 -20.33 19.52
CA GLU A 114 39.96 -19.41 18.52
C GLU A 114 38.86 -20.07 17.67
N ARG A 115 39.05 -21.35 17.30
CA ARG A 115 38.01 -22.11 16.59
C ARG A 115 36.75 -22.26 17.45
N GLU A 116 36.89 -22.49 18.75
CA GLU A 116 35.78 -22.60 19.68
C GLU A 116 35.00 -21.28 19.77
N ARG A 117 35.71 -20.16 20.00
CA ARG A 117 35.09 -18.81 20.00
C ARG A 117 34.37 -18.50 18.70
N ALA A 118 35.02 -18.76 17.55
CA ALA A 118 34.42 -18.54 16.24
C ALA A 118 33.15 -19.40 16.03
N SER A 119 33.14 -20.64 16.55
CA SER A 119 31.98 -21.53 16.48
C SER A 119 30.83 -21.04 17.38
N GLU A 120 31.15 -20.56 18.59
CA GLU A 120 30.15 -19.99 19.51
C GLU A 120 29.54 -18.71 18.95
N ASP A 121 30.37 -17.82 18.39
CA ASP A 121 29.94 -16.59 17.75
C ASP A 121 29.05 -16.86 16.53
N ALA A 122 29.46 -17.81 15.67
CA ALA A 122 28.63 -18.24 14.54
C ALA A 122 27.31 -18.85 15.01
N GLY A 123 27.32 -19.60 16.13
CA GLY A 123 26.12 -20.17 16.73
C GLY A 123 25.19 -19.12 17.34
N ARG A 124 25.75 -18.07 17.96
CA ARG A 124 24.99 -16.92 18.47
C ARG A 124 24.35 -16.14 17.32
N LEU A 125 25.13 -15.74 16.32
CA LEU A 125 24.64 -14.98 15.17
C LEU A 125 23.54 -15.74 14.42
N ARG A 126 23.67 -17.06 14.26
CA ARG A 126 22.63 -17.88 13.62
C ARG A 126 21.33 -17.88 14.42
N ARG A 127 21.40 -17.96 15.76
CA ARG A 127 20.20 -17.91 16.61
C ARG A 127 19.53 -16.55 16.55
N GLU A 128 20.30 -15.47 16.68
CA GLU A 128 19.79 -14.10 16.56
C GLU A 128 19.11 -13.88 15.19
N ALA A 129 19.76 -14.28 14.10
CA ALA A 129 19.17 -14.18 12.76
C ALA A 129 17.88 -15.02 12.59
N GLN A 130 17.80 -16.18 13.23
CA GLN A 130 16.59 -17.01 13.23
C GLN A 130 15.46 -16.35 14.02
N GLU A 131 15.75 -15.83 15.21
CA GLU A 131 14.78 -15.13 16.06
C GLU A 131 14.24 -13.87 15.36
N GLU A 132 15.12 -13.07 14.74
CA GLU A 132 14.72 -11.90 13.94
C GLU A 132 13.85 -12.29 12.74
N THR A 133 14.20 -13.37 12.04
CA THR A 133 13.44 -13.86 10.89
C THR A 133 12.04 -14.32 11.31
N GLU A 134 11.92 -15.07 12.40
CA GLU A 134 10.62 -15.53 12.92
C GLU A 134 9.77 -14.37 13.46
N ALA A 135 10.41 -13.38 14.10
CA ALA A 135 9.73 -12.16 14.53
C ALA A 135 9.20 -11.35 13.33
N ALA A 136 10.03 -11.17 12.29
CA ALA A 136 9.63 -10.49 11.06
C ALA A 136 8.49 -11.23 10.34
N LYS A 137 8.55 -12.56 10.27
CA LYS A 137 7.50 -13.39 9.69
C LYS A 137 6.20 -13.28 10.46
N THR A 138 6.25 -13.36 11.79
CA THR A 138 5.06 -13.21 12.65
C THR A 138 4.44 -11.83 12.50
N LEU A 139 5.25 -10.76 12.44
CA LEU A 139 4.76 -9.41 12.21
C LEU A 139 4.12 -9.26 10.83
N ALA A 140 4.72 -9.84 9.79
CA ALA A 140 4.18 -9.83 8.44
C ALA A 140 2.83 -10.58 8.37
N GLU A 141 2.75 -11.79 8.94
CA GLU A 141 1.52 -12.59 9.01
C GLU A 141 0.39 -11.85 9.74
N ARG A 142 0.71 -11.23 10.89
CA ARG A 142 -0.26 -10.40 11.63
C ARG A 142 -0.72 -9.20 10.81
N THR A 143 0.20 -8.45 10.21
CA THR A 143 -0.11 -7.25 9.42
C THR A 143 -1.00 -7.61 8.23
N VAL A 144 -0.69 -8.70 7.51
CA VAL A 144 -1.50 -9.17 6.38
C VAL A 144 -2.88 -9.64 6.86
N SER A 145 -2.95 -10.38 7.97
CA SER A 145 -4.23 -10.86 8.51
C SER A 145 -5.13 -9.71 8.97
N GLU A 146 -4.56 -8.71 9.65
CA GLU A 146 -5.24 -7.50 10.09
C GLU A 146 -5.75 -6.68 8.89
N ALA A 147 -4.91 -6.51 7.86
CA ALA A 147 -5.30 -5.82 6.64
C ALA A 147 -6.42 -6.52 5.86
N ILE A 148 -6.40 -7.86 5.79
CA ILE A 148 -7.47 -8.65 5.16
C ILE A 148 -8.77 -8.49 5.96
N ALA A 149 -8.71 -8.63 7.29
CA ALA A 149 -9.88 -8.49 8.15
C ALA A 149 -10.49 -7.09 8.10
N GLU A 150 -9.66 -6.04 8.01
CA GLU A 150 -10.12 -4.67 7.80
C GLU A 150 -10.79 -4.50 6.42
N ALA A 151 -10.17 -5.02 5.36
CA ALA A 151 -10.74 -4.96 4.02
C ALA A 151 -12.08 -5.69 3.92
N ASP A 152 -12.23 -6.84 4.59
CA ASP A 152 -13.50 -7.57 4.68
C ASP A 152 -14.57 -6.78 5.44
N ARG A 153 -14.22 -6.16 6.57
CA ARG A 153 -15.13 -5.29 7.32
C ARG A 153 -15.62 -4.11 6.47
N ILE A 154 -14.71 -3.39 5.82
CA ILE A 154 -15.07 -2.27 4.94
C ILE A 154 -15.97 -2.75 3.79
N ARG A 155 -15.66 -3.89 3.16
CA ARG A 155 -16.52 -4.45 2.10
C ARG A 155 -17.92 -4.79 2.60
N ALA A 156 -18.05 -5.37 3.79
CA ALA A 156 -19.33 -5.71 4.39
C ALA A 156 -20.14 -4.44 4.70
N ASP A 157 -19.52 -3.44 5.34
CA ASP A 157 -20.17 -2.18 5.69
C ASP A 157 -20.66 -1.41 4.45
N VAL A 158 -19.84 -1.35 3.40
CA VAL A 158 -20.22 -0.73 2.12
C VAL A 158 -21.36 -1.48 1.46
N ALA A 159 -21.33 -2.83 1.48
CA ALA A 159 -22.41 -3.64 0.92
C ALA A 159 -23.73 -3.45 1.67
N GLU A 160 -23.69 -3.40 3.00
CA GLU A 160 -24.86 -3.13 3.84
C GLU A 160 -25.41 -1.72 3.60
N HIS A 161 -24.54 -0.70 3.60
CA HIS A 161 -24.94 0.67 3.33
C HIS A 161 -25.57 0.82 1.94
N ALA A 162 -24.95 0.23 0.91
CA ALA A 162 -25.49 0.24 -0.45
C ALA A 162 -26.85 -0.47 -0.52
N GLN A 163 -27.05 -1.58 0.21
CA GLN A 163 -28.33 -2.25 0.28
C GLN A 163 -29.40 -1.39 0.97
N ARG A 164 -29.03 -0.74 2.09
CA ARG A 164 -29.91 0.16 2.82
C ARG A 164 -30.38 1.33 1.95
N VAL A 165 -29.45 2.00 1.28
CA VAL A 165 -29.74 3.10 0.35
C VAL A 165 -30.65 2.64 -0.80
N ARG A 166 -30.44 1.43 -1.34
CA ARG A 166 -31.34 0.86 -2.38
C ARG A 166 -32.74 0.63 -1.86
N THR A 167 -32.89 0.10 -0.64
CA THR A 167 -34.19 -0.11 -0.01
C THR A 167 -34.88 1.22 0.26
N GLU A 168 -34.21 2.17 0.91
CA GLU A 168 -34.75 3.51 1.18
C GLU A 168 -35.18 4.22 -0.11
N ALA A 169 -34.39 4.14 -1.17
CA ALA A 169 -34.75 4.71 -2.47
C ALA A 169 -35.97 4.02 -3.09
N SER A 170 -36.07 2.69 -2.99
CA SER A 170 -37.23 1.93 -3.49
C SER A 170 -38.50 2.28 -2.73
N ASP A 171 -38.42 2.40 -1.40
CA ASP A 171 -39.54 2.76 -0.54
C ASP A 171 -40.02 4.20 -0.82
N ALA A 172 -39.08 5.14 -0.98
CA ALA A 172 -39.40 6.53 -1.33
C ALA A 172 -40.09 6.64 -2.70
N ILE A 173 -39.65 5.85 -3.70
CA ILE A 173 -40.30 5.79 -5.01
C ILE A 173 -41.71 5.23 -4.87
N ALA A 174 -41.90 4.14 -4.14
CA ALA A 174 -43.22 3.53 -3.93
C ALA A 174 -44.19 4.48 -3.21
N GLU A 175 -43.72 5.21 -2.19
CA GLU A 175 -44.53 6.21 -1.48
C GLU A 175 -44.90 7.39 -2.38
N ALA A 176 -43.95 7.88 -3.19
CA ALA A 176 -44.21 8.95 -4.15
C ALA A 176 -45.23 8.53 -5.23
N GLU A 177 -45.11 7.31 -5.76
CA GLU A 177 -46.07 6.75 -6.72
C GLU A 177 -47.46 6.57 -6.12
N GLN A 178 -47.55 6.06 -4.89
CA GLN A 178 -48.83 5.92 -4.20
C GLN A 178 -49.48 7.28 -3.94
N SER A 179 -48.72 8.26 -3.47
CA SER A 179 -49.20 9.62 -3.24
C SER A 179 -49.68 10.27 -4.53
N ALA A 180 -48.90 10.17 -5.61
CA ALA A 180 -49.29 10.67 -6.92
C ALA A 180 -50.56 9.99 -7.45
N SER A 181 -50.72 8.68 -7.22
CA SER A 181 -51.95 7.96 -7.59
C SER A 181 -53.16 8.44 -6.80
N ARG A 182 -53.02 8.69 -5.49
CA ARG A 182 -54.11 9.22 -4.65
C ARG A 182 -54.52 10.61 -5.11
N THR A 183 -53.57 11.53 -5.28
CA THR A 183 -53.87 12.89 -5.77
C THR A 183 -54.56 12.87 -7.14
N ARG A 184 -54.17 11.97 -8.05
CA ARG A 184 -54.85 11.82 -9.35
C ARG A 184 -56.26 11.26 -9.22
N ALA A 185 -56.50 10.36 -8.27
CA ALA A 185 -57.83 9.82 -8.01
C ALA A 185 -58.75 10.90 -7.43
N ASP A 186 -58.29 11.61 -6.40
CA ASP A 186 -59.02 12.70 -5.74
C ASP A 186 -59.36 13.81 -6.74
N ALA A 187 -58.39 14.24 -7.56
CA ALA A 187 -58.63 15.25 -8.59
C ALA A 187 -59.66 14.81 -9.65
N ARG A 188 -59.72 13.52 -9.98
CA ARG A 188 -60.75 12.98 -10.90
C ARG A 188 -62.12 12.95 -10.25
N GLU A 189 -62.20 12.58 -8.98
CA GLU A 189 -63.45 12.59 -8.21
C GLU A 189 -64.00 14.01 -8.09
N ASP A 190 -63.17 14.98 -7.71
CA ASP A 190 -63.55 16.39 -7.61
C ASP A 190 -64.01 16.94 -8.96
N ALA A 191 -63.28 16.65 -10.05
CA ALA A 191 -63.68 17.07 -11.39
C ALA A 191 -65.04 16.47 -11.80
N ASN A 192 -65.28 15.20 -11.47
CA ASN A 192 -66.57 14.55 -11.72
C ASN A 192 -67.69 15.18 -10.90
N ARG A 193 -67.45 15.46 -9.61
CA ARG A 193 -68.41 16.12 -8.71
C ARG A 193 -68.77 17.51 -9.21
N ILE A 194 -67.78 18.35 -9.53
CA ILE A 194 -68.01 19.69 -10.08
C ILE A 194 -68.86 19.62 -11.37
N ARG A 195 -68.57 18.68 -12.26
CA ARG A 195 -69.34 18.51 -13.50
C ARG A 195 -70.78 18.08 -13.22
N SER A 196 -71.00 17.17 -12.28
CA SER A 196 -72.34 16.71 -11.88
C SER A 196 -73.16 17.81 -11.18
N ASP A 197 -72.52 18.57 -10.30
CA ASP A 197 -73.15 19.71 -9.62
C ASP A 197 -73.54 20.79 -10.63
N ALA A 198 -72.64 21.12 -11.56
CA ALA A 198 -72.91 22.08 -12.63
C ALA A 198 -74.04 21.62 -13.56
N ALA A 199 -74.09 20.34 -13.92
CA ALA A 199 -75.18 19.78 -14.73
C ALA A 199 -76.52 19.89 -13.99
N THR A 200 -76.55 19.55 -12.69
CA THR A 200 -77.76 19.65 -11.86
C THR A 200 -78.24 21.10 -11.75
N GLN A 201 -77.33 22.06 -11.52
CA GLN A 201 -77.69 23.48 -11.48
C GLN A 201 -78.22 23.98 -12.82
N ALA A 202 -77.62 23.56 -13.93
CA ALA A 202 -78.10 23.90 -15.26
C ALA A 202 -79.52 23.37 -15.52
N ASP A 203 -79.80 22.11 -15.16
CA ASP A 203 -81.12 21.50 -15.31
C ASP A 203 -82.18 22.21 -14.45
N THR A 204 -81.84 22.58 -13.21
CA THR A 204 -82.71 23.38 -12.33
C THR A 204 -83.02 24.74 -12.95
N LEU A 205 -82.00 25.50 -13.38
CA LEU A 205 -82.19 26.81 -14.00
C LEU A 205 -83.02 26.74 -15.28
N ILE A 206 -82.81 25.72 -16.12
CA ILE A 206 -83.63 25.51 -17.33
C ILE A 206 -85.08 25.23 -16.96
N THR A 207 -85.33 24.44 -15.92
CA THR A 207 -86.68 24.10 -15.45
C THR A 207 -87.38 25.33 -14.88
N GLU A 208 -86.71 26.10 -14.04
CA GLU A 208 -87.22 27.35 -13.46
C GLU A 208 -87.52 28.38 -14.54
N ALA A 209 -86.59 28.58 -15.49
CA ALA A 209 -86.79 29.52 -16.60
C ALA A 209 -87.98 29.11 -17.49
N ARG A 210 -88.19 27.81 -17.73
CA ARG A 210 -89.37 27.31 -18.45
C ARG A 210 -90.66 27.58 -17.68
N SER A 211 -90.69 27.24 -16.39
CA SER A 211 -91.86 27.47 -15.55
C SER A 211 -92.23 28.95 -15.46
N GLU A 212 -91.23 29.83 -15.37
CA GLU A 212 -91.44 31.27 -15.33
C GLU A 212 -91.93 31.82 -16.68
N ALA A 213 -91.38 31.32 -17.80
CA ALA A 213 -91.87 31.66 -19.13
C ALA A 213 -93.33 31.24 -19.34
N GLU A 214 -93.71 30.04 -18.87
CA GLU A 214 -95.10 29.55 -18.90
C GLU A 214 -96.02 30.42 -18.05
N ARG A 215 -95.59 30.80 -16.82
CA ARG A 215 -96.35 31.70 -15.94
C ARG A 215 -96.58 33.07 -16.58
N LEU A 216 -95.53 33.71 -17.08
CA LEU A 216 -95.62 35.01 -17.76
C LEU A 216 -96.51 34.94 -19.01
N THR A 217 -96.46 33.83 -19.75
CA THR A 217 -97.34 33.61 -20.90
C THR A 217 -98.80 33.54 -20.47
N ALA A 218 -99.11 32.76 -19.42
CA ALA A 218 -100.47 32.64 -18.90
C ALA A 218 -101.01 33.96 -18.35
N GLU A 219 -100.19 34.72 -17.62
CA GLU A 219 -100.54 36.06 -17.11
C GLU A 219 -100.81 37.05 -18.26
N THR A 220 -99.97 37.04 -19.29
CA THR A 220 -100.15 37.90 -20.46
C THR A 220 -101.45 37.57 -21.20
N VAL A 221 -101.78 36.28 -21.36
CA VAL A 221 -103.05 35.85 -21.97
C VAL A 221 -104.23 36.30 -21.13
N ALA A 222 -104.20 36.07 -19.81
CA ALA A 222 -105.27 36.47 -18.90
C ALA A 222 -105.51 37.99 -18.89
N GLU A 223 -104.44 38.78 -18.87
CA GLU A 223 -104.53 40.24 -18.92
C GLU A 223 -105.04 40.72 -20.29
N THR A 224 -104.63 40.08 -21.38
CA THR A 224 -105.14 40.39 -22.73
C THR A 224 -106.64 40.11 -22.83
N ASP A 225 -107.11 38.98 -22.29
CA ASP A 225 -108.54 38.63 -22.27
C ASP A 225 -109.36 39.57 -21.38
N ARG A 226 -108.80 39.96 -20.23
CA ARG A 226 -109.39 40.96 -19.35
C ARG A 226 -109.54 42.31 -20.06
N LEU A 227 -108.44 42.83 -20.62
CA LEU A 227 -108.44 44.10 -21.35
C LEU A 227 -109.42 44.07 -22.53
N ARG A 228 -109.49 42.95 -23.25
CA ARG A 228 -110.45 42.74 -24.34
C ARG A 228 -111.89 42.83 -23.83
N THR A 229 -112.20 42.18 -22.71
CA THR A 229 -113.55 42.19 -22.11
C THR A 229 -113.92 43.60 -21.63
N GLU A 230 -113.01 44.27 -20.91
CA GLU A 230 -113.22 45.66 -20.44
C GLU A 230 -113.42 46.62 -21.63
N THR A 231 -112.61 46.48 -22.69
CA THR A 231 -112.75 47.30 -23.91
C THR A 231 -114.08 47.07 -24.61
N LEU A 232 -114.56 45.82 -24.70
CA LEU A 232 -115.86 45.50 -25.29
C LEU A 232 -117.02 46.06 -24.46
N ALA A 233 -116.97 45.92 -23.13
CA ALA A 233 -117.98 46.47 -22.22
C ALA A 233 -118.03 48.00 -22.29
N GLU A 234 -116.88 48.66 -22.35
CA GLU A 234 -116.79 50.11 -22.51
C GLU A 234 -117.33 50.56 -23.88
N ALA A 235 -117.00 49.84 -24.95
CA ALA A 235 -117.55 50.12 -26.28
C ALA A 235 -119.09 49.97 -26.31
N GLU A 236 -119.64 48.96 -25.64
CA GLU A 236 -121.08 48.76 -25.50
C GLU A 236 -121.75 49.87 -24.67
N ARG A 237 -121.12 50.28 -23.56
CA ARG A 237 -121.56 51.41 -22.73
C ARG A 237 -121.62 52.69 -23.55
N VAL A 238 -120.53 53.05 -24.22
CA VAL A 238 -120.45 54.24 -25.09
C VAL A 238 -121.51 54.20 -26.20
N THR A 239 -121.71 53.03 -26.82
CA THR A 239 -122.72 52.86 -27.87
C THR A 239 -124.14 53.06 -27.33
N THR A 240 -124.43 52.53 -26.14
CA THR A 240 -125.73 52.66 -25.48
C THR A 240 -126.00 54.10 -25.04
N GLU A 241 -125.01 54.77 -24.45
CA GLU A 241 -125.10 56.18 -24.06
C GLU A 241 -125.31 57.07 -25.29
N ALA A 242 -124.55 56.84 -26.37
CA ALA A 242 -124.73 57.57 -27.62
C ALA A 242 -126.13 57.34 -28.22
N ALA A 243 -126.66 56.12 -28.16
CA ALA A 243 -128.01 55.81 -28.64
C ALA A 243 -129.10 56.49 -27.79
N SER A 244 -128.97 56.47 -26.46
CA SER A 244 -129.87 57.14 -25.52
C SER A 244 -129.85 58.65 -25.70
N GLU A 245 -128.66 59.24 -25.84
CA GLU A 245 -128.50 60.67 -26.09
C GLU A 245 -129.10 61.07 -27.44
N ALA A 246 -128.88 60.27 -28.48
CA ALA A 246 -129.52 60.49 -29.78
C ALA A 246 -131.04 60.42 -29.68
N GLU A 247 -131.62 59.52 -28.88
CA GLU A 247 -133.06 59.44 -28.62
C GLU A 247 -133.58 60.65 -27.83
N ARG A 248 -132.84 61.09 -26.81
CA ARG A 248 -133.16 62.31 -26.04
C ARG A 248 -133.21 63.52 -26.96
N VAL A 249 -132.17 63.73 -27.77
CA VAL A 249 -132.09 64.83 -28.74
C VAL A 249 -133.23 64.74 -29.76
N ARG A 250 -133.59 63.54 -30.25
CA ARG A 250 -134.75 63.34 -31.14
C ARG A 250 -136.06 63.76 -30.45
N THR A 251 -136.27 63.36 -29.21
CA THR A 251 -137.48 63.68 -28.43
C THR A 251 -137.58 65.17 -28.12
N GLU A 252 -136.47 65.80 -27.74
CA GLU A 252 -136.40 67.25 -27.50
C GLU A 252 -136.67 68.03 -28.79
N ALA A 253 -136.06 67.64 -29.90
CA ALA A 253 -136.32 68.24 -31.20
C ALA A 253 -137.79 68.06 -31.63
N ALA A 254 -138.41 66.91 -31.39
CA ALA A 254 -139.82 66.67 -31.69
C ALA A 254 -140.75 67.53 -30.81
N THR A 255 -140.47 67.62 -29.51
CA THR A 255 -141.20 68.47 -28.56
C THR A 255 -141.09 69.95 -28.94
N GLU A 256 -139.88 70.40 -29.26
CA GLU A 256 -139.64 71.78 -29.68
C GLU A 256 -140.33 72.09 -31.02
N ALA A 257 -140.31 71.14 -31.96
CA ALA A 257 -141.05 71.28 -33.22
C ALA A 257 -142.58 71.33 -33.00
N GLU A 258 -143.12 70.60 -32.03
CA GLU A 258 -144.53 70.67 -31.63
C GLU A 258 -144.86 72.01 -30.95
N ARG A 259 -143.99 72.50 -30.05
CA ARG A 259 -144.11 73.81 -29.41
C ARG A 259 -144.13 74.92 -30.45
N LEU A 260 -143.16 74.93 -31.37
CA LEU A 260 -143.09 75.89 -32.47
C LEU A 260 -144.31 75.83 -33.39
N ARG A 261 -144.83 74.63 -33.69
CA ARG A 261 -146.08 74.46 -34.45
C ARG A 261 -147.28 75.05 -33.73
N THR A 262 -147.41 74.79 -32.43
CA THR A 262 -148.50 75.31 -31.59
C THR A 262 -148.44 76.84 -31.49
N GLU A 263 -147.26 77.39 -31.21
CA GLU A 263 -147.04 78.84 -31.15
C GLU A 263 -147.31 79.51 -32.49
N SER A 264 -146.82 78.93 -33.59
CA SER A 264 -147.09 79.45 -34.93
C SER A 264 -148.58 79.41 -35.27
N THR A 265 -149.30 78.38 -34.82
CA THR A 265 -150.76 78.26 -35.03
C THR A 265 -151.50 79.30 -34.21
N ALA A 266 -151.17 79.44 -32.92
CA ALA A 266 -151.74 80.45 -32.03
C ALA A 266 -151.45 81.87 -32.53
N GLU A 267 -150.24 82.14 -33.01
CA GLU A 267 -149.87 83.41 -33.63
C GLU A 267 -150.63 83.64 -34.94
N ALA A 268 -150.77 82.63 -35.79
CA ALA A 268 -151.58 82.73 -37.00
C ALA A 268 -153.08 82.94 -36.69
N GLU A 269 -153.59 82.38 -35.60
CA GLU A 269 -154.94 82.66 -35.08
C GLU A 269 -155.05 84.07 -34.53
N ARG A 270 -154.06 84.56 -33.77
CA ARG A 270 -153.98 85.94 -33.28
C ARG A 270 -153.96 86.94 -34.43
N VAL A 271 -153.10 86.73 -35.42
CA VAL A 271 -153.03 87.57 -36.63
C VAL A 271 -154.35 87.52 -37.42
N ARG A 272 -155.00 86.35 -37.53
CA ARG A 272 -156.33 86.25 -38.15
C ARG A 272 -157.39 86.99 -37.34
N ALA A 273 -157.38 86.90 -36.02
CA ALA A 273 -158.30 87.62 -35.15
C ALA A 273 -158.07 89.13 -35.21
N GLU A 274 -156.82 89.59 -35.24
CA GLU A 274 -156.46 91.00 -35.44
C GLU A 274 -156.85 91.50 -36.83
N ALA A 275 -156.66 90.68 -37.88
CA ALA A 275 -157.10 91.01 -39.22
C ALA A 275 -158.63 91.06 -39.33
N ALA A 276 -159.34 90.13 -38.67
CA ALA A 276 -160.80 90.14 -38.58
C ALA A 276 -161.29 91.37 -37.80
N ALA A 277 -160.68 91.69 -36.66
CA ALA A 277 -161.00 92.90 -35.89
C ALA A 277 -160.71 94.18 -36.68
N ARG A 278 -159.60 94.24 -37.43
CA ARG A 278 -159.32 95.36 -38.35
C ARG A 278 -160.29 95.42 -39.53
N ALA A 279 -160.73 94.28 -40.05
CA ALA A 279 -161.75 94.23 -41.10
C ALA A 279 -163.12 94.68 -40.55
N GLU A 280 -163.51 94.26 -39.36
CA GLU A 280 -164.69 94.75 -38.64
C GLU A 280 -164.59 96.25 -38.34
N GLN A 281 -163.40 96.73 -37.95
CA GLN A 281 -163.14 98.15 -37.73
C GLN A 281 -163.23 98.94 -39.03
N LEU A 282 -162.66 98.46 -40.14
CA LEU A 282 -162.81 99.05 -41.47
C LEU A 282 -164.26 99.04 -41.97
N VAL A 283 -165.02 97.97 -41.68
CA VAL A 283 -166.46 97.90 -41.99
C VAL A 283 -167.23 98.89 -41.14
N SER A 284 -166.93 98.99 -39.83
CA SER A 284 -167.51 99.97 -38.91
C SER A 284 -167.22 101.39 -39.37
N ASP A 285 -165.98 101.70 -39.72
CA ASP A 285 -165.55 103.00 -40.24
C ASP A 285 -166.25 103.31 -41.58
N ALA A 286 -166.36 102.33 -42.48
CA ALA A 286 -167.07 102.48 -43.75
C ALA A 286 -168.59 102.61 -43.60
N THR A 287 -169.20 102.02 -42.57
CA THR A 287 -170.62 102.23 -42.23
C THR A 287 -170.86 103.52 -41.46
N GLY A 288 -169.86 104.02 -40.73
CA GLY A 288 -169.91 105.29 -40.01
C GLY A 288 -169.72 106.51 -40.92
N GLU A 289 -169.02 106.38 -42.05
CA GLU A 289 -168.91 107.44 -43.07
C GLU A 289 -170.08 107.45 -44.09
N ALA A 290 -171.06 106.55 -43.95
CA ALA A 290 -172.22 106.42 -44.84
C ALA A 290 -173.54 107.00 -44.29
N GLU A 291 -173.52 107.69 -43.14
CA GLU A 291 -174.63 108.49 -42.58
C GLU A 291 -174.23 109.95 -42.37
#